data_AF-A0A3S5DUQ0-F1
#
_entry.id   AF-A0A3S5DUQ0-F1
#
_cell.length_a   1.000
_cell.length_b   1.000
_cell.length_c   1.000
_cell.angle_alpha   90.00
_cell.angle_beta   90.00
_cell.angle_gamma   90.00
#
_symmetry.space_group_name_H-M   'P 1'
#
loop_
_entity.id
_entity.type
_entity.pdbx_description
1 polymer ?
#
loop_
_entity_poly.entity_id
_entity_poly.type
_entity_poly.pdbx_seq_one_letter_code
_entity_poly.pdbx_strand_id
1 'polypeptide(L)'
;MKTLSLKDADFHLSRNASLNSDIKSDNSHITLGSDRAFVDKNDGTGNYVIPEEGTSVPDTVNDRSQYEGNITLNHNSALDIGSRFTGGIDAYDSAVSITSPDVLLTAPGAFAGSSLTVHDGGHLTALNGLFSDGHIQAGKNGKITLSGTPVKDTANQYAPAVYLTDGYDLTGDNAALEITRGAHASGDIHASAASTVTIGSDTPAELASAETAASAFAGSLLEGYNAAFNGAITGGRADVSMHNALWTLGGDSAIHSLTVRNSRISSEGDRTFRTLTVNKLDATGSDFVCVRT
;
A
#
# COMPACT_ATOMS: atom_id res chain seq x y z
N MET A 1 -26.76 2.65 0.39
CA MET A 1 -26.63 3.59 1.53
C MET A 1 -25.56 4.60 1.12
N LYS A 2 -25.65 5.88 1.50
CA LYS A 2 -24.60 6.85 1.15
C LYS A 2 -23.42 6.78 2.13
N THR A 3 -23.73 6.67 3.42
CA THR A 3 -22.72 6.55 4.49
C THR A 3 -23.28 5.70 5.63
N LEU A 4 -22.50 4.73 6.10
CA LEU A 4 -22.73 3.96 7.32
C LEU A 4 -21.95 4.63 8.46
N SER A 5 -22.65 5.05 9.52
CA SER A 5 -22.01 5.65 10.70
C SER A 5 -21.97 4.64 11.84
N LEU A 6 -20.78 4.36 12.35
CA LEU A 6 -20.50 3.41 13.41
C LEU A 6 -19.92 4.17 14.60
N LYS A 7 -20.48 3.93 15.78
CA LYS A 7 -19.99 4.49 17.04
C LYS A 7 -20.11 3.43 18.13
N ASP A 8 -19.00 3.15 18.81
CA ASP A 8 -18.93 2.13 19.87
C ASP A 8 -19.50 0.78 19.40
N ALA A 9 -19.22 0.42 18.15
CA ALA A 9 -19.86 -0.70 17.46
C ALA A 9 -18.84 -1.75 16.99
N ASP A 10 -19.35 -2.96 16.79
CA ASP A 10 -18.65 -4.06 16.11
C ASP A 10 -19.43 -4.40 14.83
N PHE A 11 -18.78 -4.22 13.69
CA PHE A 11 -19.39 -4.37 12.38
C PHE A 11 -18.69 -5.44 11.55
N HIS A 12 -19.47 -6.37 10.99
CA HIS A 12 -18.96 -7.45 10.16
C HIS A 12 -19.60 -7.44 8.78
N LEU A 13 -18.78 -7.51 7.73
CA LEU A 13 -19.21 -7.78 6.36
C LEU A 13 -18.74 -9.19 5.95
N SER A 14 -19.64 -10.16 6.08
CA SER A 14 -19.36 -11.59 5.89
C SER A 14 -19.60 -12.06 4.45
N ARG A 15 -19.32 -13.34 4.17
CA ARG A 15 -19.41 -13.97 2.83
C ARG A 15 -20.71 -13.66 2.07
N ASN A 16 -20.62 -13.69 0.75
CA ASN A 16 -21.73 -13.49 -0.19
C ASN A 16 -22.43 -12.11 -0.11
N ALA A 17 -21.83 -11.14 0.58
CA ALA A 17 -22.34 -9.78 0.69
C ALA A 17 -21.49 -8.77 -0.09
N SER A 18 -22.15 -7.77 -0.66
CA SER A 18 -21.51 -6.59 -1.25
C SER A 18 -22.00 -5.34 -0.53
N LEU A 19 -21.07 -4.49 -0.08
CA LEU A 19 -21.37 -3.20 0.53
C LEU A 19 -20.77 -2.07 -0.29
N ASN A 20 -21.65 -1.26 -0.88
CA ASN A 20 -21.30 -0.04 -1.62
C ASN A 20 -21.75 1.17 -0.79
N SER A 21 -20.85 1.70 0.03
CA SER A 21 -21.13 2.82 0.95
C SER A 21 -19.84 3.35 1.55
N ASP A 22 -19.77 4.65 1.81
CA ASP A 22 -18.76 5.17 2.72
C ASP A 22 -19.03 4.68 4.16
N ILE A 23 -17.99 4.51 4.96
CA ILE A 23 -18.08 4.18 6.39
C ILE A 23 -17.41 5.31 7.19
N LYS A 24 -18.08 5.76 8.25
CA LYS A 24 -17.49 6.65 9.26
C LYS A 24 -17.51 5.95 10.61
N SER A 25 -16.35 5.72 11.18
CA SER A 25 -16.14 5.00 12.44
C SER A 25 -15.62 5.94 13.51
N ASP A 26 -16.13 5.75 14.73
CA ASP A 26 -15.68 6.39 15.96
C ASP A 26 -15.63 5.30 17.05
N ASN A 27 -14.44 4.96 17.54
CA ASN A 27 -14.23 3.88 18.52
C ASN A 27 -14.99 2.58 18.17
N SER A 28 -14.87 2.12 16.92
CA SER A 28 -15.57 0.92 16.45
C SER A 28 -14.61 -0.05 15.76
N HIS A 29 -14.99 -1.33 15.72
CA HIS A 29 -14.27 -2.39 15.03
C HIS A 29 -15.03 -2.78 13.75
N ILE A 30 -14.31 -2.86 12.64
CA ILE A 30 -14.83 -3.19 11.32
C ILE A 30 -14.07 -4.40 10.80
N THR A 31 -14.78 -5.50 10.55
CA THR A 31 -14.23 -6.69 9.90
C THR A 31 -14.83 -6.86 8.50
N LEU A 32 -14.03 -6.61 7.46
CA LEU A 32 -14.41 -6.87 6.07
C LEU A 32 -13.90 -8.24 5.65
N GLY A 33 -14.81 -9.19 5.44
CA GLY A 33 -14.45 -10.61 5.24
C GLY A 33 -14.57 -11.44 6.50
N SER A 34 -15.52 -11.11 7.38
CA SER A 34 -15.77 -11.88 8.60
C SER A 34 -16.26 -13.29 8.27
N ASP A 35 -15.84 -14.27 9.06
CA ASP A 35 -16.34 -15.64 9.03
C ASP A 35 -17.61 -15.81 9.88
N ARG A 36 -17.99 -14.80 10.67
CA ARG A 36 -19.19 -14.79 11.49
C ARG A 36 -20.43 -14.67 10.61
N ALA A 37 -21.36 -15.61 10.71
CA ALA A 37 -22.60 -15.61 9.97
C ALA A 37 -23.79 -15.96 10.88
N PHE A 38 -24.99 -15.59 10.45
CA PHE A 38 -26.23 -15.91 11.15
C PHE A 38 -27.20 -16.62 10.22
N VAL A 39 -27.90 -17.62 10.75
CA VAL A 39 -29.06 -18.24 10.10
C VAL A 39 -30.29 -18.05 10.97
N ASP A 40 -31.46 -17.97 10.36
CA ASP A 40 -32.73 -18.09 11.08
C ASP A 40 -33.20 -19.55 11.03
N LYS A 41 -33.37 -20.20 12.18
CA LYS A 41 -33.88 -21.59 12.22
C LYS A 41 -35.29 -21.74 11.63
N ASN A 42 -36.01 -20.64 11.58
CA ASN A 42 -37.36 -20.56 11.05
C ASN A 42 -37.41 -19.93 9.65
N ASP A 43 -36.26 -19.75 8.98
CA ASP A 43 -36.23 -19.13 7.65
C ASP A 43 -37.16 -19.86 6.67
N GLY A 44 -37.89 -19.10 5.87
CA GLY A 44 -38.90 -19.63 4.93
C GLY A 44 -40.20 -20.14 5.56
N THR A 45 -40.36 -20.14 6.90
CA THR A 45 -41.59 -20.65 7.56
C THR A 45 -42.62 -19.56 7.87
N GLY A 46 -42.22 -18.29 7.93
CA GLY A 46 -43.06 -17.16 8.34
C GLY A 46 -43.25 -17.02 9.86
N ASN A 47 -42.60 -17.85 10.67
CA ASN A 47 -42.57 -17.74 12.12
C ASN A 47 -41.59 -16.65 12.60
N TYR A 48 -41.58 -16.38 13.90
CA TYR A 48 -40.60 -15.48 14.52
C TYR A 48 -39.17 -15.96 14.29
N VAL A 49 -38.27 -15.00 14.06
CA VAL A 49 -36.84 -15.23 13.85
C VAL A 49 -36.23 -15.89 15.08
N ILE A 50 -35.48 -16.98 14.87
CA ILE A 50 -34.62 -17.61 15.86
C ILE A 50 -33.19 -17.57 15.31
N PRO A 51 -32.41 -16.53 15.65
CA PRO A 51 -31.07 -16.39 15.13
C PRO A 51 -30.13 -17.43 15.75
N GLU A 52 -29.35 -18.09 14.90
CA GLU A 52 -28.22 -18.92 15.30
C GLU A 52 -26.95 -18.37 14.66
N GLU A 53 -25.97 -18.06 15.50
CA GLU A 53 -24.63 -17.65 15.07
C GLU A 53 -23.78 -18.87 14.73
N GLY A 54 -22.97 -18.75 13.68
CA GLY A 54 -21.99 -19.76 13.30
C GLY A 54 -20.84 -19.19 12.50
N THR A 55 -19.93 -20.08 12.10
CA THR A 55 -18.76 -19.77 11.28
C THR A 55 -18.99 -20.26 9.84
N SER A 56 -18.75 -19.39 8.87
CA SER A 56 -18.85 -19.71 7.45
C SER A 56 -17.80 -18.95 6.64
N VAL A 57 -16.80 -19.70 6.16
CA VAL A 57 -15.69 -19.17 5.35
C VAL A 57 -15.99 -19.42 3.87
N PRO A 58 -15.76 -18.45 2.97
CA PRO A 58 -15.99 -18.62 1.53
C PRO A 58 -15.07 -19.69 0.92
N ASP A 59 -15.65 -20.62 0.16
CA ASP A 59 -14.93 -21.70 -0.53
C ASP A 59 -14.30 -21.23 -1.86
N THR A 60 -14.87 -20.17 -2.45
CA THR A 60 -14.43 -19.61 -3.72
C THR A 60 -14.30 -18.09 -3.64
N VAL A 61 -13.56 -17.50 -4.58
CA VAL A 61 -13.40 -16.04 -4.66
C VAL A 61 -14.73 -15.33 -4.95
N ASN A 62 -15.71 -16.03 -5.52
CA ASN A 62 -17.04 -15.47 -5.80
C ASN A 62 -17.93 -15.40 -4.55
N ASP A 63 -17.62 -16.22 -3.53
CA ASP A 63 -18.34 -16.20 -2.25
C ASP A 63 -17.76 -15.19 -1.27
N ARG A 64 -16.60 -14.59 -1.59
CA ARG A 64 -15.98 -13.56 -0.76
C ARG A 64 -16.84 -12.30 -0.74
N SER A 65 -16.85 -11.64 0.41
CA SER A 65 -17.50 -10.35 0.57
C SER A 65 -16.77 -9.26 -0.23
N GLN A 66 -17.47 -8.20 -0.61
CA GLN A 66 -16.92 -7.13 -1.43
C GLN A 66 -17.28 -5.78 -0.83
N TYR A 67 -16.29 -4.94 -0.60
CA TYR A 67 -16.48 -3.58 -0.15
C TYR A 67 -16.03 -2.57 -1.21
N GLU A 68 -16.90 -1.60 -1.51
CA GLU A 68 -16.60 -0.45 -2.35
C GLU A 68 -17.05 0.85 -1.67
N GLY A 69 -16.11 1.75 -1.41
CA GLY A 69 -16.38 3.03 -0.74
C GLY A 69 -15.17 3.56 0.01
N ASN A 70 -15.32 4.71 0.67
CA ASN A 70 -14.26 5.29 1.51
C ASN A 70 -14.54 5.05 2.99
N ILE A 71 -13.50 4.70 3.75
CA ILE A 71 -13.60 4.49 5.19
C ILE A 71 -12.84 5.61 5.92
N THR A 72 -13.53 6.30 6.82
CA THR A 72 -12.92 7.19 7.80
C THR A 72 -12.92 6.52 9.18
N LEU A 73 -11.76 6.35 9.80
CA LEU A 73 -11.56 5.78 11.13
C LEU A 73 -11.13 6.88 12.11
N ASN A 74 -11.81 6.99 13.24
CA ASN A 74 -11.47 7.93 14.31
C ASN A 74 -11.44 7.21 15.66
N HIS A 75 -10.59 7.72 16.56
CA HIS A 75 -10.54 7.37 17.97
C HIS A 75 -10.51 5.86 18.24
N ASN A 76 -9.34 5.24 18.20
CA ASN A 76 -9.16 3.83 18.55
C ASN A 76 -10.07 2.90 17.72
N SER A 77 -10.46 3.32 16.51
CA SER A 77 -11.16 2.45 15.57
C SER A 77 -10.18 1.44 14.99
N ALA A 78 -10.69 0.26 14.62
CA ALA A 78 -9.91 -0.78 13.99
C ALA A 78 -10.61 -1.30 12.74
N LEU A 79 -9.84 -1.49 11.66
CA LEU A 79 -10.29 -2.01 10.37
C LEU A 79 -9.46 -3.22 9.98
N ASP A 80 -10.11 -4.38 9.91
CA ASP A 80 -9.55 -5.62 9.39
C ASP A 80 -10.09 -5.92 7.99
N ILE A 81 -9.17 -6.02 7.02
CA ILE A 81 -9.50 -6.27 5.61
C ILE A 81 -9.04 -7.68 5.23
N GLY A 82 -9.94 -8.65 5.41
CA GLY A 82 -9.79 -10.06 5.03
C GLY A 82 -10.46 -10.43 3.69
N SER A 83 -11.13 -9.48 3.02
CA SER A 83 -11.80 -9.70 1.74
C SER A 83 -11.51 -8.61 0.70
N ARG A 84 -12.20 -8.66 -0.45
CA ARG A 84 -12.02 -7.71 -1.55
C ARG A 84 -12.38 -6.29 -1.10
N PHE A 85 -11.45 -5.36 -1.29
CA PHE A 85 -11.61 -3.95 -0.92
C PHE A 85 -11.22 -3.06 -2.10
N THR A 86 -12.09 -2.11 -2.44
CA THR A 86 -11.80 -1.04 -3.40
C THR A 86 -12.24 0.30 -2.82
N GLY A 87 -11.33 1.25 -2.62
CA GLY A 87 -11.73 2.48 -1.92
C GLY A 87 -10.61 3.43 -1.52
N GLY A 88 -10.89 4.22 -0.48
CA GLY A 88 -9.93 5.08 0.22
C GLY A 88 -10.02 4.85 1.73
N ILE A 89 -8.95 5.19 2.45
CA ILE A 89 -8.89 5.05 3.92
C ILE A 89 -8.27 6.30 4.51
N ASP A 90 -9.03 6.98 5.37
CA ASP A 90 -8.55 8.06 6.23
C ASP A 90 -8.62 7.58 7.68
N ALA A 91 -7.47 7.37 8.32
CA ALA A 91 -7.34 6.86 9.68
C ALA A 91 -6.68 7.88 10.61
N TYR A 92 -7.34 8.16 11.72
CA TYR A 92 -6.89 9.06 12.77
C TYR A 92 -6.91 8.33 14.12
N ASP A 93 -5.74 8.21 14.76
CA ASP A 93 -5.55 7.47 16.02
C ASP A 93 -6.18 6.07 15.99
N SER A 94 -5.95 5.32 14.93
CA SER A 94 -6.66 4.08 14.59
C SER A 94 -5.72 2.99 14.05
N ALA A 95 -6.24 1.79 13.81
CA ALA A 95 -5.45 0.68 13.27
C ALA A 95 -6.09 0.08 12.00
N VAL A 96 -5.27 -0.22 11.00
CA VAL A 96 -5.67 -0.90 9.77
C VAL A 96 -4.80 -2.13 9.55
N SER A 97 -5.44 -3.28 9.39
CA SER A 97 -4.82 -4.59 9.22
C SER A 97 -5.32 -5.23 7.93
N ILE A 98 -4.40 -5.70 7.10
CA ILE A 98 -4.68 -6.29 5.78
C ILE A 98 -4.18 -7.72 5.75
N THR A 99 -5.11 -8.67 5.62
CA THR A 99 -4.82 -10.09 5.36
C THR A 99 -5.27 -10.52 3.97
N SER A 100 -6.13 -9.72 3.32
CA SER A 100 -6.62 -9.95 1.98
C SER A 100 -5.53 -9.74 0.91
N PRO A 101 -5.46 -10.59 -0.12
CA PRO A 101 -4.61 -10.36 -1.29
C PRO A 101 -5.21 -9.40 -2.32
N ASP A 102 -6.41 -8.84 -2.06
CA ASP A 102 -7.18 -8.03 -3.01
C ASP A 102 -7.62 -6.68 -2.39
N VAL A 103 -6.66 -5.90 -1.90
CA VAL A 103 -6.91 -4.54 -1.39
C VAL A 103 -6.40 -3.50 -2.37
N LEU A 104 -7.32 -2.68 -2.88
CA LEU A 104 -7.05 -1.63 -3.86
C LEU A 104 -7.47 -0.26 -3.32
N LEU A 105 -6.50 0.62 -3.05
CA LEU A 105 -6.76 2.02 -2.73
C LEU A 105 -6.81 2.83 -4.05
N THR A 106 -8.02 3.13 -4.49
CA THR A 106 -8.29 3.94 -5.69
C THR A 106 -8.42 5.44 -5.38
N ALA A 107 -8.68 5.77 -4.11
CA ALA A 107 -8.64 7.12 -3.58
C ALA A 107 -7.38 7.31 -2.71
N PRO A 108 -6.97 8.56 -2.43
CA PRO A 108 -5.87 8.83 -1.53
C PRO A 108 -6.13 8.21 -0.14
N GLY A 109 -5.05 7.85 0.55
CA GLY A 109 -5.11 7.39 1.94
C GLY A 109 -4.34 8.30 2.89
N ALA A 110 -4.84 8.46 4.11
CA ALA A 110 -4.17 9.19 5.19
C ALA A 110 -4.16 8.37 6.47
N PHE A 111 -2.99 8.27 7.12
CA PHE A 111 -2.80 7.53 8.36
C PHE A 111 -2.04 8.44 9.34
N ALA A 112 -2.79 9.12 10.22
CA ALA A 112 -2.23 10.02 11.23
C ALA A 112 -2.41 9.40 12.62
N GLY A 113 -1.32 9.27 13.37
CA GLY A 113 -1.30 8.52 14.63
C GLY A 113 -1.79 7.08 14.47
N SER A 114 -1.72 6.52 13.26
CA SER A 114 -2.42 5.29 12.88
C SER A 114 -1.48 4.26 12.28
N SER A 115 -1.71 2.98 12.58
CA SER A 115 -0.91 1.89 12.02
C SER A 115 -1.53 1.34 10.74
N LEU A 116 -0.69 1.02 9.76
CA LEU A 116 -1.05 0.26 8.57
C LEU A 116 -0.16 -0.98 8.45
N THR A 117 -0.74 -2.15 8.62
CA THR A 117 -0.02 -3.43 8.60
C THR A 117 -0.58 -4.35 7.52
N VAL A 118 0.28 -4.75 6.59
CA VAL A 118 0.03 -5.83 5.63
C VAL A 118 0.57 -7.12 6.23
N HIS A 119 -0.33 -7.95 6.74
CA HIS A 119 0.01 -9.23 7.35
C HIS A 119 0.43 -10.28 6.31
N ASP A 120 0.76 -11.47 6.79
CA ASP A 120 1.24 -12.58 5.96
C ASP A 120 0.28 -12.90 4.80
N GLY A 121 0.80 -12.87 3.57
CA GLY A 121 0.04 -13.10 2.33
C GLY A 121 -0.95 -11.99 1.94
N GLY A 122 -1.07 -10.92 2.74
CA GLY A 122 -1.88 -9.76 2.39
C GLY A 122 -1.23 -8.92 1.29
N HIS A 123 -2.03 -8.34 0.41
CA HIS A 123 -1.53 -7.46 -0.65
C HIS A 123 -2.31 -6.14 -0.68
N LEU A 124 -1.57 -5.04 -0.61
CA LEU A 124 -2.05 -3.68 -0.74
C LEU A 124 -1.56 -3.08 -2.06
N THR A 125 -2.48 -2.60 -2.90
CA THR A 125 -2.14 -1.75 -4.05
C THR A 125 -2.74 -0.36 -3.85
N ALA A 126 -1.91 0.67 -3.78
CA ALA A 126 -2.33 2.06 -3.73
C ALA A 126 -2.05 2.75 -5.07
N LEU A 127 -3.06 3.43 -5.61
CA LEU A 127 -3.01 4.03 -6.94
C LEU A 127 -3.03 5.55 -6.94
N ASN A 128 -3.36 6.21 -5.83
CA ASN A 128 -3.66 7.64 -5.84
C ASN A 128 -3.04 8.39 -4.65
N GLY A 129 -1.83 7.96 -4.26
CA GLY A 129 -1.06 8.56 -3.18
C GLY A 129 -1.48 8.10 -1.78
N LEU A 130 -0.57 8.28 -0.84
CA LEU A 130 -0.75 7.90 0.56
C LEU A 130 0.09 8.81 1.44
N PHE A 131 -0.47 9.25 2.57
CA PHE A 131 0.25 9.90 3.65
C PHE A 131 0.20 9.03 4.91
N SER A 132 1.35 8.84 5.57
CA SER A 132 1.45 8.17 6.87
C SER A 132 2.51 8.87 7.72
N ASP A 133 2.19 9.20 8.98
CA ASP A 133 3.17 9.64 9.97
C ASP A 133 3.78 8.47 10.78
N GLY A 134 3.54 7.24 10.31
CA GLY A 134 4.13 6.02 10.84
C GLY A 134 4.72 5.13 9.74
N HIS A 135 5.34 4.04 10.18
CA HIS A 135 5.89 3.01 9.29
C HIS A 135 4.79 2.08 8.77
N ILE A 136 4.85 1.73 7.48
CA ILE A 136 3.97 0.70 6.89
C ILE A 136 4.68 -0.64 6.96
N GLN A 137 4.03 -1.63 7.57
CA GLN A 137 4.64 -2.95 7.80
C GLN A 137 4.20 -3.98 6.76
N ALA A 138 5.13 -4.83 6.32
CA ALA A 138 4.85 -6.00 5.49
C ALA A 138 5.36 -7.29 6.15
N GLY A 139 4.45 -8.23 6.36
CA GLY A 139 4.69 -9.58 6.87
C GLY A 139 5.18 -10.54 5.78
N LYS A 140 5.19 -11.84 6.09
CA LYS A 140 5.72 -12.89 5.22
C LYS A 140 4.87 -13.03 3.97
N ASN A 141 5.47 -13.00 2.78
CA ASN A 141 4.75 -12.91 1.51
C ASN A 141 3.78 -11.72 1.42
N GLY A 142 3.88 -10.74 2.32
CA GLY A 142 3.08 -9.52 2.25
C GLY A 142 3.59 -8.63 1.12
N LYS A 143 2.68 -7.95 0.41
CA LYS A 143 3.05 -7.09 -0.73
C LYS A 143 2.43 -5.71 -0.63
N ILE A 144 3.24 -4.68 -0.82
CA ILE A 144 2.82 -3.29 -0.94
C ILE A 144 3.20 -2.81 -2.34
N THR A 145 2.23 -2.36 -3.12
CA THR A 145 2.43 -1.78 -4.46
C THR A 145 1.94 -0.34 -4.46
N LEU A 146 2.81 0.58 -4.85
CA LEU A 146 2.57 2.01 -4.98
C LEU A 146 2.68 2.37 -6.47
N SER A 147 1.63 2.97 -7.02
CA SER A 147 1.55 3.30 -8.45
C SER A 147 1.00 4.71 -8.67
N GLY A 148 1.27 5.30 -9.82
CA GLY A 148 0.44 6.41 -10.31
C GLY A 148 -1.01 5.96 -10.55
N THR A 149 -1.90 6.93 -10.76
CA THR A 149 -3.32 6.69 -11.02
C THR A 149 -3.51 6.30 -12.49
N PRO A 150 -4.07 5.12 -12.80
CA PRO A 150 -4.37 4.74 -14.17
C PRO A 150 -5.32 5.75 -14.83
N VAL A 151 -4.98 6.21 -16.03
CA VAL A 151 -5.87 7.07 -16.83
C VAL A 151 -6.93 6.20 -17.50
N LYS A 152 -8.20 6.58 -17.34
CA LYS A 152 -9.34 5.85 -17.91
C LYS A 152 -9.22 5.74 -19.43
N ASP A 153 -9.65 4.59 -19.96
CA ASP A 153 -9.71 4.31 -21.40
C ASP A 153 -8.36 4.36 -22.13
N THR A 154 -7.25 4.27 -21.39
CA THR A 154 -5.89 4.12 -21.94
C THR A 154 -5.27 2.81 -21.45
N ALA A 155 -4.42 2.19 -22.29
CA ALA A 155 -3.86 0.87 -21.98
C ALA A 155 -2.63 0.91 -21.04
N ASN A 156 -1.85 2.01 -21.05
CA ASN A 156 -0.59 2.10 -20.31
C ASN A 156 -0.28 3.53 -19.82
N GLN A 157 -1.28 4.41 -19.69
CA GLN A 157 -1.07 5.79 -19.27
C GLN A 157 -1.43 5.99 -17.80
N TYR A 158 -0.55 6.68 -17.05
CA TYR A 158 -0.67 6.86 -15.60
C TYR A 158 -0.39 8.31 -15.21
N ALA A 159 -1.25 8.89 -14.38
CA ALA A 159 -1.00 10.17 -13.73
C ALA A 159 -0.07 9.96 -12.52
N PRO A 160 1.02 10.73 -12.40
CA PRO A 160 1.95 10.58 -11.28
C PRO A 160 1.30 10.78 -9.90
N ALA A 161 1.76 10.04 -8.90
CA ALA A 161 1.27 10.10 -7.51
C ALA A 161 2.41 10.10 -6.48
N VAL A 162 2.16 10.71 -5.32
CA VAL A 162 3.15 10.84 -4.24
C VAL A 162 2.74 10.00 -3.03
N TYR A 163 3.72 9.31 -2.46
CA TYR A 163 3.62 8.48 -1.26
C TYR A 163 4.59 9.04 -0.21
N LEU A 164 4.05 9.57 0.88
CA LEU A 164 4.80 10.18 1.97
C LEU A 164 4.59 9.35 3.22
N THR A 165 5.66 8.73 3.73
CA THR A 165 5.61 7.88 4.93
C THR A 165 6.84 8.15 5.79
N ASP A 166 6.74 7.89 7.09
CA ASP A 166 7.92 7.85 7.96
C ASP A 166 8.84 6.66 7.61
N GLY A 167 8.28 5.57 7.06
CA GLY A 167 9.06 4.47 6.53
C GLY A 167 8.27 3.22 6.18
N TYR A 168 9.02 2.18 5.82
CA TYR A 168 8.50 0.86 5.48
C TYR A 168 9.30 -0.22 6.22
N ASP A 169 8.61 -1.12 6.91
CA ASP A 169 9.25 -2.24 7.62
C ASP A 169 8.94 -3.56 6.92
N LEU A 170 9.93 -4.13 6.24
CA LEU A 170 9.83 -5.43 5.56
C LEU A 170 10.32 -6.52 6.53
N THR A 171 9.39 -7.00 7.35
CA THR A 171 9.69 -7.85 8.51
C THR A 171 9.58 -9.35 8.23
N GLY A 172 8.85 -9.74 7.19
CA GLY A 172 8.65 -11.15 6.83
C GLY A 172 9.48 -11.59 5.62
N ASP A 173 9.79 -12.89 5.57
CA ASP A 173 10.44 -13.48 4.41
C ASP A 173 9.54 -13.34 3.17
N ASN A 174 10.15 -13.01 2.04
CA ASN A 174 9.47 -12.77 0.76
C ASN A 174 8.44 -11.62 0.84
N ALA A 175 8.58 -10.71 1.81
CA ALA A 175 7.87 -9.42 1.77
C ALA A 175 8.34 -8.62 0.55
N ALA A 176 7.42 -7.88 -0.08
CA ALA A 176 7.69 -7.11 -1.28
C ALA A 176 7.17 -5.68 -1.18
N LEU A 177 8.02 -4.71 -1.56
CA LEU A 177 7.62 -3.32 -1.81
C LEU A 177 7.89 -2.99 -3.29
N GLU A 178 6.86 -2.55 -4.00
CA GLU A 178 6.94 -2.15 -5.40
C GLU A 178 6.53 -0.69 -5.55
N ILE A 179 7.43 0.16 -6.03
CA ILE A 179 7.20 1.57 -6.36
C ILE A 179 7.27 1.66 -7.88
N THR A 180 6.17 1.90 -8.58
CA THR A 180 6.12 1.72 -10.03
C THR A 180 5.19 2.72 -10.74
N ARG A 181 5.22 2.74 -12.07
CA ARG A 181 4.23 3.40 -12.94
C ARG A 181 3.82 4.83 -12.52
N GLY A 182 4.80 5.73 -12.39
CA GLY A 182 4.59 7.13 -12.02
C GLY A 182 4.51 7.41 -10.52
N ALA A 183 4.88 6.44 -9.67
CA ALA A 183 4.94 6.65 -8.23
C ALA A 183 6.26 7.31 -7.81
N HIS A 184 6.14 8.36 -6.99
CA HIS A 184 7.22 8.87 -6.15
C HIS A 184 6.95 8.46 -4.70
N ALA A 185 7.84 7.69 -4.08
CA ALA A 185 7.72 7.29 -2.68
C ALA A 185 8.83 7.87 -1.81
N SER A 186 8.52 8.12 -0.54
CA SER A 186 9.47 8.60 0.46
C SER A 186 9.24 7.95 1.82
N GLY A 187 10.31 7.84 2.59
CA GLY A 187 10.37 7.14 3.87
C GLY A 187 11.43 6.05 3.82
N ASP A 188 12.15 5.87 4.92
CA ASP A 188 13.23 4.88 4.98
C ASP A 188 12.67 3.45 4.94
N ILE A 189 13.36 2.55 4.25
CA ILE A 189 13.02 1.13 4.22
C ILE A 189 13.93 0.38 5.19
N HIS A 190 13.32 -0.31 6.16
CA HIS A 190 14.02 -1.26 7.02
C HIS A 190 13.67 -2.70 6.62
N ALA A 191 14.61 -3.38 5.96
CA ALA A 191 14.46 -4.76 5.55
C ALA A 191 15.12 -5.71 6.56
N SER A 192 14.38 -6.05 7.60
CA SER A 192 14.87 -6.97 8.63
C SER A 192 14.78 -8.44 8.20
N ALA A 193 14.11 -8.78 7.10
CA ALA A 193 13.98 -10.13 6.53
C ALA A 193 14.42 -10.21 5.06
N ALA A 194 14.56 -11.42 4.51
CA ALA A 194 14.86 -11.59 3.09
C ALA A 194 13.67 -11.12 2.26
N SER A 195 13.77 -9.95 1.66
CA SER A 195 12.65 -9.23 1.03
C SER A 195 13.05 -8.67 -0.34
N THR A 196 12.07 -8.21 -1.10
CA THR A 196 12.29 -7.56 -2.40
C THR A 196 11.83 -6.11 -2.37
N VAL A 197 12.61 -5.24 -2.99
CA VAL A 197 12.24 -3.83 -3.25
C VAL A 197 12.41 -3.58 -4.74
N THR A 198 11.33 -3.21 -5.41
CA THR A 198 11.34 -2.87 -6.84
C THR A 198 11.02 -1.38 -7.00
N ILE A 199 11.86 -0.66 -7.74
CA ILE A 199 11.65 0.74 -8.08
C ILE A 199 11.63 0.85 -9.62
N GLY A 200 10.48 1.20 -10.16
CA GLY A 200 10.21 1.25 -11.60
C GLY A 200 9.82 -0.11 -12.17
N SER A 201 9.97 -0.26 -13.48
CA SER A 201 9.63 -1.50 -14.21
C SER A 201 10.33 -1.55 -15.57
N ASP A 202 10.60 -2.78 -16.07
CA ASP A 202 11.08 -3.01 -17.43
C ASP A 202 10.06 -2.62 -18.51
N THR A 203 8.78 -2.59 -18.14
CA THR A 203 7.68 -2.09 -18.97
C THR A 203 7.22 -0.75 -18.40
N PRO A 204 7.87 0.38 -18.77
CA PRO A 204 7.54 1.68 -18.19
C PRO A 204 6.13 2.12 -18.61
N ALA A 205 5.43 2.77 -17.68
CA ALA A 205 4.19 3.47 -17.97
C ALA A 205 4.44 4.70 -18.86
N GLU A 206 3.48 5.03 -19.71
CA GLU A 206 3.40 6.38 -20.29
C GLU A 206 2.90 7.33 -19.20
N LEU A 207 3.66 8.36 -18.86
CA LEU A 207 3.22 9.33 -17.87
C LEU A 207 2.29 10.35 -18.53
N ALA A 208 1.07 10.42 -18.03
CA ALA A 208 0.07 11.36 -18.51
C ALA A 208 0.53 12.80 -18.28
N SER A 209 0.11 13.70 -19.18
CA SER A 209 0.22 15.13 -18.91
C SER A 209 -0.60 15.45 -17.67
N ALA A 210 -0.05 16.26 -16.77
CA ALA A 210 -0.68 16.54 -15.49
C ALA A 210 -2.06 17.20 -15.67
N GLU A 211 -3.11 16.48 -15.28
CA GLU A 211 -4.48 17.00 -15.27
C GLU A 211 -4.79 17.80 -14.01
N THR A 212 -4.01 17.59 -12.94
CA THR A 212 -4.14 18.29 -11.65
C THR A 212 -2.80 18.85 -11.18
N ALA A 213 -2.84 19.90 -10.35
CA ALA A 213 -1.64 20.46 -9.73
C ALA A 213 -0.88 19.42 -8.89
N ALA A 214 -1.60 18.52 -8.20
CA ALA A 214 -1.01 17.42 -7.45
C ALA A 214 -0.22 16.46 -8.36
N SER A 215 -0.81 16.05 -9.49
CA SER A 215 -0.11 15.19 -10.47
C SER A 215 1.07 15.90 -11.15
N ALA A 216 0.99 17.22 -11.38
CA ALA A 216 2.10 18.01 -11.92
C ALA A 216 3.27 18.06 -10.95
N PHE A 217 2.96 18.30 -9.68
CA PHE A 217 3.95 18.26 -8.60
C PHE A 217 4.58 16.87 -8.49
N ALA A 218 3.76 15.82 -8.42
CA ALA A 218 4.23 14.44 -8.37
C ALA A 218 5.16 14.10 -9.55
N GLY A 219 4.78 14.49 -10.77
CA GLY A 219 5.59 14.29 -11.97
C GLY A 219 6.93 15.03 -11.93
N SER A 220 6.98 16.21 -11.31
CA SER A 220 8.24 16.95 -11.16
C SER A 220 9.26 16.25 -10.26
N LEU A 221 8.79 15.49 -9.25
CA LEU A 221 9.63 14.72 -8.33
C LEU A 221 10.20 13.44 -8.97
N LEU A 222 9.67 13.02 -10.11
CA LEU A 222 10.18 11.86 -10.84
C LEU A 222 11.45 12.17 -11.65
N GLU A 223 11.73 13.46 -11.91
CA GLU A 223 12.90 13.92 -12.68
C GLU A 223 13.09 13.24 -14.04
N GLY A 224 11.98 12.85 -14.69
CA GLY A 224 11.98 12.17 -16.00
C GLY A 224 12.07 10.65 -15.93
N TYR A 225 12.18 10.05 -14.75
CA TYR A 225 12.10 8.60 -14.54
C TYR A 225 10.66 8.12 -14.40
N ASN A 226 10.44 6.80 -14.50
CA ASN A 226 9.10 6.21 -14.36
C ASN A 226 8.69 6.01 -12.90
N ALA A 227 9.65 5.92 -11.99
CA ALA A 227 9.41 5.83 -10.56
C ALA A 227 10.57 6.49 -9.81
N ALA A 228 10.28 7.03 -8.63
CA ALA A 228 11.28 7.63 -7.79
C ALA A 228 11.11 7.20 -6.33
N PHE A 229 12.23 7.03 -5.64
CA PHE A 229 12.28 6.72 -4.22
C PHE A 229 13.26 7.67 -3.51
N ASN A 230 12.83 8.22 -2.38
CA ASN A 230 13.66 9.03 -1.50
C ASN A 230 13.70 8.44 -0.09
N GLY A 231 14.85 7.92 0.30
CA GLY A 231 15.04 7.29 1.61
C GLY A 231 16.30 6.42 1.65
N ALA A 232 16.67 6.00 2.85
CA ALA A 232 17.68 4.96 3.05
C ALA A 232 17.05 3.57 2.96
N ILE A 233 17.85 2.56 2.56
CA ILE A 233 17.46 1.15 2.66
C ILE A 233 18.45 0.44 3.59
N THR A 234 17.94 -0.07 4.70
CA THR A 234 18.74 -0.66 5.79
C THR A 234 18.37 -2.11 6.07
N GLY A 235 19.14 -2.77 6.94
CA GLY A 235 18.94 -4.17 7.34
C GLY A 235 19.74 -5.19 6.52
N GLY A 236 20.24 -4.82 5.34
CA GLY A 236 21.19 -5.63 4.57
C GLY A 236 20.61 -6.91 3.96
N ARG A 237 19.29 -7.12 4.05
CA ARG A 237 18.61 -8.37 3.63
C ARG A 237 17.72 -8.22 2.39
N ALA A 238 17.44 -6.99 1.95
CA ALA A 238 16.65 -6.75 0.75
C ALA A 238 17.45 -6.97 -0.54
N ASP A 239 16.79 -7.61 -1.51
CA ASP A 239 17.16 -7.58 -2.92
C ASP A 239 16.45 -6.41 -3.61
N VAL A 240 17.24 -5.49 -4.17
CA VAL A 240 16.74 -4.25 -4.78
C VAL A 240 16.89 -4.33 -6.30
N SER A 241 15.80 -4.02 -7.00
CA SER A 241 15.74 -3.94 -8.46
C SER A 241 15.26 -2.55 -8.88
N MET A 242 15.98 -1.93 -9.80
CA MET A 242 15.69 -0.59 -10.32
C MET A 242 15.67 -0.59 -11.84
N HIS A 243 14.56 -0.11 -12.43
CA HIS A 243 14.36 -0.07 -13.87
C HIS A 243 13.70 1.25 -14.28
N ASN A 244 14.42 2.08 -15.04
CA ASN A 244 13.98 3.44 -15.39
C ASN A 244 13.52 4.23 -14.15
N ALA A 245 14.37 4.25 -13.12
CA ALA A 245 14.03 4.76 -11.80
C ALA A 245 15.07 5.74 -11.25
N LEU A 246 14.62 6.58 -10.32
CA LEU A 246 15.45 7.44 -9.49
C LEU A 246 15.45 6.93 -8.05
N TRP A 247 16.62 6.82 -7.43
CA TRP A 247 16.74 6.67 -5.98
C TRP A 247 17.65 7.75 -5.41
N THR A 248 17.06 8.63 -4.59
CA THR A 248 17.78 9.61 -3.79
C THR A 248 18.06 9.03 -2.41
N LEU A 249 19.33 8.86 -2.06
CA LEU A 249 19.79 8.31 -0.80
C LEU A 249 19.51 9.28 0.36
N GLY A 250 18.47 8.98 1.14
CA GLY A 250 18.13 9.72 2.36
C GLY A 250 19.13 9.55 3.51
N GLY A 251 19.94 8.49 3.44
CA GLY A 251 20.92 8.12 4.47
C GLY A 251 21.85 7.01 4.00
N ASP A 252 22.72 6.54 4.90
CA ASP A 252 23.56 5.38 4.63
C ASP A 252 22.68 4.14 4.42
N SER A 253 22.98 3.38 3.37
CA SER A 253 22.18 2.24 2.94
C SER A 253 23.02 0.97 2.85
N ALA A 254 22.44 -0.15 3.25
CA ALA A 254 23.04 -1.48 3.19
C ALA A 254 21.99 -2.48 2.71
N ILE A 255 22.27 -3.13 1.57
CA ILE A 255 21.35 -4.05 0.89
C ILE A 255 22.07 -5.32 0.44
N HIS A 256 21.30 -6.39 0.21
CA HIS A 256 21.86 -7.69 -0.15
C HIS A 256 22.38 -7.68 -1.59
N SER A 257 21.48 -7.49 -2.56
CA SER A 257 21.83 -7.35 -3.96
C SER A 257 21.15 -6.13 -4.59
N LEU A 258 21.78 -5.61 -5.63
CA LEU A 258 21.31 -4.46 -6.38
C LEU A 258 21.42 -4.72 -7.88
N THR A 259 20.27 -4.71 -8.56
CA THR A 259 20.17 -4.75 -10.02
C THR A 259 19.65 -3.40 -10.51
N VAL A 260 20.42 -2.71 -11.36
CA VAL A 260 20.12 -1.35 -11.81
C VAL A 260 20.15 -1.28 -13.33
N ARG A 261 19.06 -0.82 -13.95
CA ARG A 261 18.92 -0.66 -15.41
C ARG A 261 18.36 0.72 -15.72
N ASN A 262 19.04 1.47 -16.60
CA ASN A 262 18.55 2.77 -17.09
C ASN A 262 18.11 3.72 -15.96
N SER A 263 18.79 3.67 -14.81
CA SER A 263 18.35 4.32 -13.58
C SER A 263 19.45 5.20 -13.00
N ARG A 264 19.09 6.05 -12.05
CA ARG A 264 20.03 6.89 -11.31
C ARG A 264 19.92 6.67 -9.81
N ILE A 265 21.08 6.59 -9.16
CA ILE A 265 21.19 6.64 -7.71
C ILE A 265 21.99 7.89 -7.35
N SER A 266 21.44 8.77 -6.52
CA SER A 266 22.07 10.03 -6.13
C SER A 266 22.16 10.18 -4.62
N SER A 267 23.20 10.86 -4.15
CA SER A 267 23.37 11.27 -2.75
C SER A 267 23.18 12.78 -2.68
N GLU A 268 21.95 13.26 -2.78
CA GLU A 268 21.63 14.68 -2.73
C GLU A 268 21.08 15.08 -1.36
N GLY A 269 21.46 16.27 -0.89
CA GLY A 269 20.83 16.92 0.25
C GLY A 269 21.56 16.73 1.57
N ASP A 270 22.03 17.85 2.12
CA ASP A 270 22.49 18.09 3.51
C ASP A 270 24.01 18.20 3.80
N ARG A 271 24.89 18.25 2.79
CA ARG A 271 26.37 18.32 2.93
C ARG A 271 27.03 17.09 3.56
N THR A 272 26.29 16.02 3.82
CA THR A 272 26.83 14.77 4.37
C THR A 272 27.11 13.77 3.26
N PHE A 273 28.27 13.11 3.32
CA PHE A 273 28.53 11.98 2.44
C PHE A 273 27.63 10.80 2.86
N ARG A 274 27.02 10.15 1.87
CA ARG A 274 26.24 8.91 2.07
C ARG A 274 27.00 7.72 1.53
N THR A 275 26.82 6.57 2.17
CA THR A 275 27.41 5.30 1.77
C THR A 275 26.34 4.32 1.32
N LEU A 276 26.52 3.71 0.14
CA LEU A 276 25.72 2.58 -0.32
C LEU A 276 26.59 1.31 -0.30
N THR A 277 26.24 0.37 0.58
CA THR A 277 26.92 -0.92 0.70
C THR A 277 26.07 -2.02 0.07
N VAL A 278 26.67 -2.76 -0.87
CA VAL A 278 26.02 -3.82 -1.65
C VAL A 278 26.90 -5.08 -1.64
N ASN A 279 26.32 -6.27 -1.45
CA ASN A 279 27.12 -7.51 -1.58
C ASN A 279 27.30 -7.91 -3.06
N LYS A 280 26.24 -7.72 -3.86
CA LYS A 280 26.25 -8.00 -5.30
C LYS A 280 25.65 -6.83 -6.06
N LEU A 281 26.38 -6.33 -7.04
CA LEU A 281 25.95 -5.25 -7.93
C LEU A 281 25.94 -5.74 -9.38
N ASP A 282 24.82 -5.49 -10.06
CA ASP A 282 24.69 -5.62 -11.49
C ASP A 282 24.05 -4.34 -12.06
N ALA A 283 24.83 -3.50 -12.74
CA ALA A 283 24.39 -2.23 -13.26
C ALA A 283 24.62 -2.11 -14.78
N THR A 284 23.61 -1.64 -15.51
CA THR A 284 23.72 -1.37 -16.96
C THR A 284 22.98 -0.08 -17.31
N GLY A 285 23.61 0.79 -18.10
CA GLY A 285 23.00 2.05 -18.55
C GLY A 285 22.58 2.98 -17.41
N SER A 286 23.28 2.94 -16.27
CA SER A 286 22.85 3.61 -15.03
C SER A 286 23.93 4.55 -14.50
N ASP A 287 23.50 5.61 -13.82
CA ASP A 287 24.37 6.65 -13.26
C ASP A 287 24.39 6.60 -11.72
N PHE A 288 25.57 6.85 -11.14
CA PHE A 288 25.75 7.03 -9.71
C PHE A 288 26.30 8.43 -9.44
N VAL A 289 25.53 9.27 -8.74
CA VAL A 289 25.88 10.67 -8.48
C VAL A 289 26.27 10.83 -7.01
N CYS A 290 27.56 11.05 -6.78
CA CYS A 290 28.12 11.34 -5.46
C CYS A 290 28.37 12.83 -5.34
N VAL A 291 27.58 13.54 -4.53
CA VAL A 291 27.77 14.99 -4.35
C VAL A 291 27.93 15.35 -2.87
N ARG A 292 28.76 16.37 -2.66
CA ARG A 292 28.85 17.12 -1.41
C ARG A 292 28.35 18.53 -1.74
N THR A 293 27.04 18.72 -1.77
CA THR A 293 26.42 20.04 -2.01
C THR A 293 26.26 20.80 -0.70
#